data_AF-A0A933YMX0-F1
#
_entry.id   AF-A0A933YMX0-F1
#
_cell.length_a   1.000
_cell.length_b   1.000
_cell.length_c   1.000
_cell.angle_alpha   90.00
_cell.angle_beta   90.00
_cell.angle_gamma   90.00
#
_symmetry.space_group_name_H-M   'P 1'
#
loop_
_entity.id
_entity.type
_entity.pdbx_description
1 polymer ?
#
loop_
_entity_poly.entity_id
_entity_poly.type
_entity_poly.pdbx_seq_one_letter_code
_entity_poly.pdbx_strand_id
1 'polypeptide(L)'
;MTVLSFTGKDQDVRLDERDFELNIANPSVRCNSEQFSLSCSPPFQQFRTSVKKKKYPPVPTQQFSKFVHIVRRLRAECPWDREQTHQSIRHSLIEETYEAIEALDDNNLDELRKELGDLLLHVAMHATMAEQEQSFTLNDVIRGITDKLIRRHPHVFGAKQVANAHEVKQNWERIKMSEGRSSLLDGVPRQLPALQRALRVQERAAKVGFDWKKEKDVWAKVREEGEELKHALKKR
;
A
#
# COMPACT_ATOMS: atom_id res chain seq x y z
N MET A 1 -20.57 -5.02 18.35
CA MET A 1 -19.90 -4.79 19.64
C MET A 1 -18.97 -3.61 19.40
N THR A 2 -19.12 -2.57 20.21
CA THR A 2 -19.22 -1.17 19.78
C THR A 2 -17.89 -0.40 19.69
N VAL A 3 -17.65 0.21 18.52
CA VAL A 3 -17.20 1.59 18.21
C VAL A 3 -16.15 2.25 19.12
N LEU A 4 -15.05 2.69 18.50
CA LEU A 4 -14.20 3.81 18.93
C LEU A 4 -15.03 5.11 18.98
N SER A 5 -15.79 5.31 20.06
CA SER A 5 -16.42 6.59 20.39
C SER A 5 -15.84 7.11 21.71
N PHE A 6 -14.82 7.97 21.60
CA PHE A 6 -14.25 8.66 22.75
C PHE A 6 -15.13 9.87 23.11
N THR A 7 -15.97 9.72 24.14
CA THR A 7 -16.61 10.84 24.85
C THR A 7 -16.17 10.87 26.31
N GLY A 8 -15.37 11.89 26.66
CA GLY A 8 -15.33 12.54 27.99
C GLY A 8 -14.37 11.99 29.06
N LYS A 9 -13.28 12.72 29.36
CA LYS A 9 -13.21 13.72 30.45
C LYS A 9 -11.74 14.10 30.74
N ASP A 10 -11.56 15.41 30.90
CA ASP A 10 -10.37 16.15 31.30
C ASP A 10 -9.32 15.41 32.15
N GLN A 11 -8.13 15.23 31.58
CA GLN A 11 -6.88 15.44 32.30
C GLN A 11 -5.96 16.28 31.42
N ASP A 12 -5.71 17.49 31.89
CA ASP A 12 -4.91 18.54 31.27
C ASP A 12 -3.42 18.15 31.29
N VAL A 13 -2.98 17.40 30.27
CA VAL A 13 -1.54 17.15 30.05
C VAL A 13 -1.00 18.35 29.27
N ARG A 14 -0.55 19.37 30.00
CA ARG A 14 0.30 20.44 29.46
C ARG A 14 1.56 19.81 28.87
N LEU A 15 1.64 19.78 27.54
CA LEU A 15 2.89 19.57 26.83
C LEU A 15 3.73 20.85 26.99
N ASP A 16 4.82 20.78 27.76
CA ASP A 16 5.78 21.87 27.86
C ASP A 16 6.51 21.99 26.51
N GLU A 17 6.41 23.16 25.86
CA GLU A 17 7.04 23.44 24.55
C GLU A 17 8.57 23.52 24.63
N ARG A 18 9.19 23.24 25.78
CA ARG A 18 10.62 23.40 26.03
C ARG A 18 11.48 22.14 25.87
N ASP A 19 10.90 20.99 25.56
CA ASP A 19 11.66 19.74 25.34
C ASP A 19 12.09 19.51 23.87
N PHE A 20 11.81 20.46 22.98
CA PHE A 20 12.10 20.37 21.54
C PHE A 20 13.31 21.23 21.10
N GLU A 21 14.40 21.23 21.86
CA GLU A 21 15.69 21.75 21.38
C GLU A 21 16.74 20.63 21.33
N LEU A 22 16.84 19.95 20.19
CA LEU A 22 18.01 19.17 19.83
C LEU A 22 18.74 19.82 18.66
N ASN A 23 19.82 20.50 19.04
CA ASN A 23 20.94 20.99 18.24
C ASN A 23 21.17 20.26 16.90
N ILE A 24 20.88 20.94 15.80
CA ILE A 24 21.53 20.66 14.50
C ILE A 24 22.62 21.71 14.33
N ALA A 25 23.76 21.48 14.98
CA ALA A 25 24.98 22.24 14.75
C ALA A 25 25.60 21.80 13.42
N ASN A 26 25.75 22.76 12.51
CA ASN A 26 26.43 22.67 11.23
C ASN A 26 27.95 22.83 11.45
N PRO A 27 28.80 21.93 10.95
CA PRO A 27 30.16 22.33 10.60
C PRO A 27 30.45 22.05 9.12
N SER A 28 30.82 23.13 8.45
CA SER A 28 31.51 23.21 7.17
C SER A 28 32.48 22.05 6.92
N VAL A 29 32.16 21.18 5.96
CA VAL A 29 33.13 20.25 5.36
C VAL A 29 33.53 20.80 4.00
N ARG A 30 34.74 21.36 3.94
CA ARG A 30 35.45 21.63 2.67
C ARG A 30 35.83 20.28 2.06
N CYS A 31 35.35 19.99 0.87
CA CYS A 31 35.72 18.80 0.12
C CYS A 31 36.95 19.14 -0.73
N ASN A 32 38.13 18.65 -0.34
CA ASN A 32 39.31 18.63 -1.22
C ASN A 32 39.15 17.51 -2.24
N SER A 33 39.37 17.84 -3.50
CA SER A 33 39.49 16.90 -4.60
C SER A 33 40.70 15.99 -4.38
N GLU A 34 40.46 14.68 -4.38
CA GLU A 34 41.41 13.55 -4.57
C GLU A 34 41.22 12.47 -3.50
N GLN A 35 40.24 11.59 -3.73
CA GLN A 35 40.28 10.14 -3.44
C GLN A 35 38.90 9.55 -3.74
N PHE A 36 38.77 8.98 -4.94
CA PHE A 36 37.58 8.33 -5.45
C PHE A 36 37.59 6.85 -5.03
N SER A 37 36.83 6.47 -4.00
CA SER A 37 36.27 5.11 -3.88
C SER A 37 35.20 5.04 -2.79
N LEU A 38 34.10 4.35 -3.11
CA LEU A 38 32.96 3.91 -2.30
C LEU A 38 31.62 4.66 -2.52
N SER A 39 30.83 4.07 -3.43
CA SER A 39 29.37 3.94 -3.38
C SER A 39 28.55 5.13 -2.85
N CYS A 40 28.54 6.24 -3.58
CA CYS A 40 27.40 7.15 -3.54
C CYS A 40 26.27 6.57 -4.40
N SER A 41 25.13 6.25 -3.79
CA SER A 41 23.86 6.20 -4.52
C SER A 41 23.71 7.49 -5.32
N PRO A 42 23.31 7.44 -6.60
CA PRO A 42 23.29 8.65 -7.41
C PRO A 42 22.33 9.66 -6.77
N PRO A 43 22.69 10.95 -6.75
CA PRO A 43 21.82 12.00 -6.25
C PRO A 43 20.52 11.95 -7.05
N PHE A 44 19.39 12.08 -6.33
CA PHE A 44 18.03 12.13 -6.85
C PHE A 44 18.01 12.83 -8.22
N GLN A 45 17.98 12.04 -9.29
CA GLN A 45 18.16 12.56 -10.64
C GLN A 45 16.98 13.50 -10.90
N GLN A 46 17.30 14.78 -11.07
CA GLN A 46 16.31 15.85 -11.23
C GLN A 46 15.32 15.46 -12.32
N PHE A 47 14.08 15.14 -11.92
CA PHE A 47 13.07 14.67 -12.85
C PHE A 47 12.86 15.72 -13.93
N ARG A 48 12.90 15.32 -15.21
CA ARG A 48 12.55 16.18 -16.35
C ARG A 48 11.09 16.58 -16.21
N THR A 49 10.83 17.77 -15.66
CA THR A 49 9.48 18.30 -15.51
C THR A 49 9.22 19.31 -16.63
N SER A 50 8.76 18.82 -17.78
CA SER A 50 8.10 19.68 -18.79
C SER A 50 6.63 19.95 -18.43
N VAL A 51 6.21 19.63 -17.21
CA VAL A 51 4.87 19.87 -16.68
C VAL A 51 4.84 21.28 -16.12
N LYS A 52 3.84 22.10 -16.51
CA LYS A 52 3.56 23.40 -15.89
C LYS A 52 3.65 23.25 -14.37
N LYS A 53 4.52 24.02 -13.70
CA LYS A 53 4.75 23.93 -12.24
C LYS A 53 3.43 24.18 -11.49
N LYS A 54 2.66 23.12 -11.23
CA LYS A 54 1.59 23.15 -10.23
C LYS A 54 2.26 23.42 -8.88
N LYS A 55 1.77 24.40 -8.12
CA LYS A 55 2.17 24.57 -6.73
C LYS A 55 1.53 23.42 -5.96
N TYR A 56 2.34 22.44 -5.57
CA TYR A 56 1.93 21.36 -4.68
C TYR A 56 2.12 21.82 -3.23
N PRO A 57 1.27 21.37 -2.28
CA PRO A 57 1.56 21.57 -0.86
C PRO A 57 2.92 20.93 -0.51
N PRO A 58 3.59 21.43 0.53
CA PRO A 58 4.87 20.86 0.96
C PRO A 58 4.68 19.40 1.40
N VAL A 59 5.74 18.60 1.25
CA VAL A 59 5.77 17.23 1.74
C VAL A 59 5.69 17.26 3.28
N PRO A 60 4.77 16.51 3.92
CA PRO A 60 4.51 16.60 5.36
C PRO A 60 5.51 15.79 6.19
N THR A 61 6.82 16.02 6.00
CA THR A 61 7.88 15.21 6.64
C THR A 61 7.84 15.26 8.17
N GLN A 62 7.61 16.44 8.74
CA GLN A 62 7.54 16.62 10.20
C GLN A 62 6.31 15.91 10.80
N GLN A 63 5.15 16.04 10.16
CA GLN A 63 3.90 15.39 10.60
C GLN A 63 4.03 13.88 10.51
N PHE A 64 4.61 13.36 9.43
CA PHE A 64 4.87 11.93 9.28
C PHE A 64 5.82 11.42 10.37
N SER A 65 6.92 12.13 10.64
CA SER A 65 7.85 11.76 11.71
C SER A 65 7.17 11.74 13.09
N LYS A 66 6.39 12.79 13.41
CA LYS A 66 5.61 12.88 14.65
C LYS A 66 4.65 11.70 14.79
N PHE A 67 3.91 11.37 13.74
CA PHE A 67 3.00 10.23 13.70
C PHE A 67 3.71 8.91 14.02
N VAL A 68 4.82 8.62 13.33
CA VAL A 68 5.60 7.40 13.57
C VAL A 68 6.11 7.32 15.01
N HIS A 69 6.54 8.44 15.58
CA HIS A 69 7.00 8.49 16.98
C HIS A 69 5.86 8.21 17.96
N ILE A 70 4.66 8.74 17.71
CA ILE A 70 3.46 8.44 18.52
C ILE A 70 3.15 6.95 18.48
N VAL A 71 3.12 6.34 17.29
CA VAL A 71 2.83 4.88 17.15
C VAL A 71 3.84 4.04 17.93
N ARG A 72 5.13 4.36 17.82
CA ARG A 72 6.19 3.68 18.60
C ARG A 72 6.00 3.86 20.11
N ARG A 73 5.65 5.07 20.55
CA ARG A 73 5.38 5.36 21.96
C ARG A 73 4.18 4.60 22.49
N LEU A 74 3.07 4.57 21.75
CA LEU A 74 1.88 3.78 22.08
C LEU A 74 2.26 2.31 22.27
N ARG A 75 2.98 1.73 21.30
CA ARG A 75 3.48 0.36 21.38
C ARG A 75 4.38 0.08 22.59
N ALA A 76 5.13 1.07 23.09
CA ALA A 76 6.01 0.93 24.23
C ALA A 76 5.28 1.10 25.58
N GLU A 77 4.39 2.09 25.66
CA GLU A 77 3.78 2.54 26.92
C GLU A 77 2.38 1.94 27.14
N CYS A 78 1.54 1.84 26.10
CA CYS A 78 0.17 1.34 26.21
C CYS A 78 0.12 -0.21 26.24
N PRO A 79 -0.44 -0.85 27.28
CA PRO A 79 -0.52 -2.32 27.36
C PRO A 79 -1.32 -2.95 26.21
N TRP A 80 -2.45 -2.34 25.83
CA TRP A 80 -3.32 -2.86 24.77
C TRP A 80 -2.64 -2.79 23.40
N ASP A 81 -1.98 -1.67 23.10
CA ASP A 81 -1.20 -1.57 21.88
C ASP A 81 -0.07 -2.59 21.92
N ARG A 82 0.58 -2.79 23.07
CA ARG A 82 1.73 -3.70 23.25
C ARG A 82 1.43 -5.19 23.06
N GLU A 83 0.24 -5.65 23.41
CA GLU A 83 -0.11 -7.07 23.26
C GLU A 83 -0.47 -7.45 21.81
N GLN A 84 -0.69 -6.46 20.93
CA GLN A 84 -1.04 -6.73 19.53
C GLN A 84 0.09 -7.43 18.77
N THR A 85 -0.32 -8.29 17.83
CA THR A 85 0.54 -9.03 16.90
C THR A 85 0.08 -8.77 15.46
N HIS A 86 0.89 -9.15 14.47
CA HIS A 86 0.49 -9.07 13.06
C HIS A 86 -0.84 -9.79 12.79
N GLN A 87 -1.10 -10.89 13.48
CA GLN A 87 -2.29 -11.72 13.28
C GLN A 87 -3.51 -11.17 14.02
N SER A 88 -3.34 -10.54 15.20
CA SER A 88 -4.48 -10.05 15.98
C SER A 88 -5.16 -8.85 15.30
N ILE A 89 -4.38 -7.95 14.70
CA ILE A 89 -4.91 -6.72 14.08
C ILE A 89 -5.30 -6.87 12.61
N ARG A 90 -5.17 -8.07 12.03
CA ARG A 90 -5.46 -8.31 10.61
C ARG A 90 -6.94 -8.06 10.26
N HIS A 91 -7.84 -8.28 11.22
CA HIS A 91 -9.27 -8.12 11.01
C HIS A 91 -9.63 -6.65 10.91
N SER A 92 -9.13 -5.84 11.85
CA SER A 92 -9.29 -4.38 11.84
C SER A 92 -8.77 -3.77 10.55
N LEU A 93 -7.61 -4.19 10.04
CA LEU A 93 -7.12 -3.72 8.74
C LEU A 93 -8.12 -3.96 7.59
N ILE A 94 -8.87 -5.07 7.62
CA ILE A 94 -9.93 -5.35 6.64
C ILE A 94 -11.13 -4.43 6.87
N GLU A 95 -11.53 -4.23 8.13
CA GLU A 95 -12.62 -3.32 8.52
C GLU A 95 -12.33 -1.89 8.03
N GLU A 96 -11.19 -1.30 8.37
CA GLU A 96 -10.80 0.06 7.91
C GLU A 96 -10.75 0.16 6.37
N THR A 97 -10.41 -0.94 5.68
CA THR A 97 -10.42 -0.98 4.21
C THR A 97 -11.84 -0.88 3.67
N TYR A 98 -12.82 -1.53 4.32
CA TYR A 98 -14.22 -1.45 3.91
C TYR A 98 -14.85 -0.11 4.29
N GLU A 99 -14.49 0.47 5.44
CA GLU A 99 -14.93 1.83 5.81
C GLU A 99 -14.41 2.86 4.80
N ALA A 100 -13.15 2.74 4.35
CA ALA A 100 -12.61 3.58 3.28
C ALA A 100 -13.35 3.42 1.94
N ILE A 101 -13.84 2.21 1.62
CA ILE A 101 -14.63 1.94 0.42
C ILE A 101 -16.03 2.55 0.56
N GLU A 102 -16.68 2.39 1.71
CA GLU A 102 -17.98 2.99 2.01
C GLU A 102 -17.91 4.52 1.87
N ALA A 103 -16.87 5.14 2.41
CA ALA A 103 -16.64 6.59 2.26
C ALA A 103 -16.48 7.03 0.79
N LEU A 104 -15.87 6.18 -0.07
CA LEU A 104 -15.76 6.45 -1.51
C LEU A 104 -17.11 6.34 -2.21
N ASP A 105 -17.88 5.29 -1.92
CA ASP A 105 -19.19 5.04 -2.51
C ASP A 105 -20.19 6.16 -2.14
N ASP A 106 -20.10 6.66 -0.90
CA ASP A 106 -20.90 7.77 -0.39
C ASP A 106 -20.38 9.15 -0.82
N ASN A 107 -19.25 9.22 -1.52
CA ASN A 107 -18.55 10.47 -1.87
C ASN A 107 -18.24 11.35 -0.64
N ASN A 108 -18.06 10.74 0.54
CA ASN A 108 -17.76 11.42 1.79
C ASN A 108 -16.25 11.59 1.96
N LEU A 109 -15.73 12.72 1.49
CA LEU A 109 -14.30 13.02 1.54
C LEU A 109 -13.75 13.21 2.96
N ASP A 110 -14.59 13.63 3.91
CA ASP A 110 -14.18 13.81 5.30
C ASP A 110 -13.98 12.46 6.00
N GLU A 111 -14.87 11.50 5.76
CA GLU A 111 -14.72 10.13 6.25
C GLU A 111 -13.54 9.45 5.56
N LEU A 112 -13.45 9.56 4.24
CA LEU A 112 -12.33 8.99 3.49
C LEU A 112 -10.97 9.45 4.03
N ARG A 113 -10.85 10.72 4.46
CA ARG A 113 -9.62 11.23 5.07
C ARG A 113 -9.29 10.54 6.39
N LYS A 114 -10.28 10.20 7.21
CA LYS A 114 -10.09 9.48 8.48
C LYS A 114 -9.65 8.05 8.21
N GLU A 115 -10.38 7.34 7.36
CA GLU A 115 -10.08 5.93 7.05
C GLU A 115 -8.71 5.74 6.38
N LEU A 116 -8.29 6.69 5.54
CA LEU A 116 -6.92 6.70 5.01
C LEU A 116 -5.86 6.90 6.10
N GLY A 117 -6.21 7.61 7.18
CA GLY A 117 -5.41 7.74 8.38
C GLY A 117 -5.31 6.43 9.16
N ASP A 118 -6.40 5.69 9.31
CA ASP A 118 -6.42 4.42 10.02
C ASP A 118 -5.70 3.30 9.24
N LEU A 119 -5.84 3.30 7.91
CA LEU A 119 -4.99 2.47 7.05
C LEU A 119 -3.50 2.81 7.19
N LEU A 120 -3.15 4.10 7.31
CA LEU A 120 -1.77 4.52 7.55
C LEU A 120 -1.27 4.08 8.95
N LEU A 121 -2.14 4.14 9.97
CA LEU A 121 -1.87 3.62 11.31
C LEU A 121 -1.52 2.13 11.27
N HIS A 122 -2.29 1.32 10.55
CA HIS A 122 -2.00 -0.11 10.42
C HIS A 122 -0.65 -0.39 9.74
N VAL A 123 -0.28 0.38 8.71
CA VAL A 123 1.05 0.26 8.07
C VAL A 123 2.17 0.56 9.08
N ALA A 124 2.03 1.64 9.85
CA ALA A 124 3.02 2.01 10.86
C ALA A 124 3.09 1.01 12.02
N MET A 125 1.96 0.46 12.46
CA MET A 125 1.89 -0.57 13.51
C MET A 125 2.59 -1.85 13.08
N HIS A 126 2.30 -2.36 11.86
CA HIS A 126 2.98 -3.54 11.34
C HIS A 126 4.48 -3.31 11.16
N ALA A 127 4.89 -2.15 10.65
CA ALA A 127 6.31 -1.84 10.53
C ALA A 127 6.98 -1.76 11.91
N THR A 128 6.32 -1.16 12.91
CA THR A 128 6.86 -1.07 14.27
C THR A 128 7.02 -2.45 14.93
N MET A 129 6.06 -3.36 14.77
CA MET A 129 6.19 -4.74 15.26
C MET A 129 7.34 -5.48 14.57
N ALA A 130 7.48 -5.32 13.24
CA ALA A 130 8.59 -5.92 12.50
C ALA A 130 9.96 -5.35 12.90
N GLU A 131 10.04 -4.06 13.27
CA GLU A 131 11.24 -3.44 13.83
C GLU A 131 11.63 -4.06 15.17
N GLN A 132 10.65 -4.30 16.04
CA GLN A 132 10.84 -4.95 17.36
C GLN A 132 11.35 -6.39 17.19
N GLU A 133 10.90 -7.08 16.14
CA GLU A 133 11.35 -8.42 15.76
C GLU A 133 12.64 -8.42 14.91
N GLN A 134 13.30 -7.27 14.73
CA GLN A 134 14.53 -7.12 13.93
C GLN A 134 14.40 -7.63 12.48
N SER A 135 13.19 -7.62 11.92
CA SER A 135 12.88 -8.19 10.61
C SER A 135 12.98 -7.16 9.49
N PHE A 136 12.24 -6.06 9.59
CA PHE A 136 12.31 -4.93 8.65
C PHE A 136 11.82 -3.64 9.30
N THR A 137 12.15 -2.51 8.69
CA THR A 137 11.77 -1.17 9.16
C THR A 137 10.73 -0.50 8.27
N LEU A 138 10.09 0.55 8.78
CA LEU A 138 9.21 1.39 7.96
C LEU A 138 9.96 2.01 6.76
N ASN A 139 11.25 2.30 6.92
CA ASN A 139 12.10 2.78 5.82
C ASN A 139 12.27 1.71 4.73
N ASP A 140 12.38 0.43 5.10
CA ASP A 140 12.47 -0.65 4.12
C ASP A 140 11.17 -0.80 3.34
N VAL A 141 10.01 -0.63 3.99
CA VAL A 141 8.70 -0.60 3.34
C VAL A 141 8.62 0.54 2.32
N ILE A 142 8.98 1.77 2.74
CA ILE A 142 8.96 2.96 1.88
C ILE A 142 9.93 2.82 0.71
N ARG A 143 11.15 2.34 0.96
CA ARG A 143 12.15 2.09 -0.09
C ARG A 143 11.64 1.06 -1.09
N GLY A 144 11.10 -0.06 -0.61
CA GLY A 144 10.57 -1.13 -1.44
C GLY A 144 9.45 -0.66 -2.38
N ILE A 145 8.50 0.15 -1.90
CA ILE A 145 7.45 0.71 -2.76
C ILE A 145 7.99 1.79 -3.69
N THR A 146 8.92 2.64 -3.23
CA THR A 146 9.53 3.71 -4.04
C THR A 146 10.30 3.14 -5.22
N ASP A 147 11.20 2.20 -4.98
CA ASP A 147 12.00 1.55 -6.03
C ASP A 147 11.10 0.82 -7.03
N LYS A 148 10.04 0.15 -6.53
CA LYS A 148 9.04 -0.50 -7.37
C LYS A 148 8.30 0.49 -8.27
N LEU A 149 7.91 1.66 -7.73
CA LEU A 149 7.20 2.69 -8.49
C LEU A 149 8.11 3.31 -9.55
N ILE A 150 9.37 3.64 -9.21
CA ILE A 150 10.34 4.19 -10.16
C ILE A 150 10.56 3.19 -11.31
N ARG A 151 10.86 1.94 -10.98
CA ARG A 151 11.14 0.88 -11.96
C ARG A 151 9.96 0.55 -12.87
N ARG A 152 8.72 0.64 -12.36
CA ARG A 152 7.49 0.37 -13.14
C ARG A 152 7.02 1.56 -13.98
N HIS A 153 7.62 2.74 -13.83
CA HIS A 153 7.30 3.93 -14.63
C HIS A 153 8.54 4.46 -15.37
N PRO A 154 9.14 3.65 -16.27
CA PRO A 154 10.31 4.10 -17.05
C PRO A 154 9.98 5.23 -18.04
N HIS A 155 8.70 5.54 -18.23
CA HIS A 155 8.21 6.67 -19.03
C HIS A 155 8.09 7.97 -18.24
N VAL A 156 8.09 7.90 -16.91
CA VAL A 156 8.17 9.08 -16.04
C VAL A 156 9.61 9.31 -15.58
N PHE A 157 10.31 8.23 -15.23
CA PHE A 157 11.62 8.28 -14.55
C PHE A 157 12.80 7.80 -15.39
N GLY A 158 12.55 7.35 -16.63
CA GLY A 158 13.58 6.84 -17.54
C GLY A 158 13.48 7.47 -18.93
N ALA A 159 14.01 6.76 -19.92
CA ALA A 159 14.04 7.22 -21.32
C ALA A 159 12.89 6.69 -22.18
N LYS A 160 12.03 5.81 -21.65
CA LYS A 160 11.02 5.13 -22.47
C LYS A 160 9.88 6.09 -22.81
N GLN A 161 9.66 6.37 -24.09
CA GLN A 161 8.49 7.14 -24.51
C GLN A 161 7.26 6.23 -24.66
N VAL A 162 6.09 6.80 -24.39
CA VAL A 162 4.78 6.17 -24.55
C VAL A 162 3.80 7.20 -25.10
N ALA A 163 2.95 6.79 -26.04
CA ALA A 163 2.02 7.68 -26.73
C ALA A 163 0.71 7.90 -25.96
N ASN A 164 0.27 6.92 -25.17
CA ASN A 164 -1.02 6.96 -24.48
C ASN A 164 -1.10 6.01 -23.27
N ALA A 165 -2.19 6.10 -22.52
CA ALA A 165 -2.45 5.29 -21.33
C ALA A 165 -2.52 3.78 -21.63
N HIS A 166 -2.94 3.38 -22.83
CA HIS A 166 -2.99 1.98 -23.24
C HIS A 166 -1.57 1.40 -23.34
N GLU A 167 -0.63 2.13 -23.96
CA GLU A 167 0.77 1.74 -24.03
C GLU A 167 1.44 1.70 -22.65
N VAL A 168 1.10 2.64 -21.76
CA VAL A 168 1.53 2.61 -20.34
C VAL A 168 1.08 1.31 -19.67
N LYS A 169 -0.19 0.93 -19.83
CA LYS A 169 -0.76 -0.30 -19.24
C LYS A 169 -0.07 -1.55 -19.78
N GLN A 170 0.15 -1.65 -21.09
CA GLN A 170 0.88 -2.77 -21.69
C GLN A 170 2.32 -2.86 -21.17
N ASN A 171 3.01 -1.72 -21.10
CA ASN A 171 4.36 -1.65 -20.58
C ASN A 171 4.44 -2.10 -19.12
N TRP A 172 3.47 -1.69 -18.31
CA TRP A 172 3.40 -2.04 -16.89
C TRP A 172 3.14 -3.53 -16.67
N GLU A 173 2.23 -4.15 -17.42
CA GLU A 173 2.00 -5.60 -17.34
C GLU A 173 3.25 -6.39 -17.78
N ARG A 174 3.95 -5.96 -18.83
CA ARG A 174 5.20 -6.59 -19.27
C ARG A 174 6.29 -6.51 -18.19
N ILE A 175 6.45 -5.36 -17.53
CA ILE A 175 7.41 -5.21 -16.42
C ILE A 175 7.03 -6.14 -15.26
N LYS A 176 5.74 -6.22 -14.90
CA LYS A 176 5.28 -7.15 -13.86
C LYS A 176 5.58 -8.61 -14.16
N MET A 177 5.48 -9.03 -15.42
CA MET A 177 5.81 -10.41 -15.82
C MET A 177 7.32 -10.67 -15.68
N SER A 178 8.18 -9.68 -15.95
CA SER A 178 9.63 -9.81 -15.80
C SER A 178 10.12 -9.87 -14.33
N GLU A 179 9.29 -9.51 -13.35
CA GLU A 179 9.64 -9.49 -11.92
C GLU A 179 9.45 -10.85 -11.23
N GLY A 180 9.55 -11.96 -11.97
CA GLY A 180 9.51 -13.31 -11.38
C GLY A 180 8.10 -13.83 -11.08
N ARG A 181 7.07 -13.40 -11.83
CA ARG A 181 5.78 -14.10 -11.83
C ARG A 181 5.92 -15.42 -12.58
N SER A 182 5.72 -16.52 -11.86
CA SER A 182 5.76 -17.88 -12.40
C SER A 182 4.50 -18.23 -13.20
N SER A 183 3.36 -17.61 -12.86
CA SER A 183 2.08 -17.87 -13.51
C SER A 183 1.26 -16.59 -13.78
N LEU A 184 0.37 -16.66 -14.78
CA LEU A 184 -0.61 -15.60 -15.08
C LEU A 184 -1.55 -15.30 -13.89
N LEU A 185 -1.77 -16.29 -13.01
CA LEU A 185 -2.64 -16.17 -11.84
C LEU A 185 -1.89 -15.69 -10.58
N ASP A 186 -0.57 -15.49 -10.65
CA ASP A 186 0.23 -15.08 -9.50
C ASP A 186 -0.17 -13.70 -8.95
N GLY A 187 -0.49 -13.67 -7.66
CA GLY A 187 -0.97 -12.47 -6.96
C GLY A 187 -2.49 -12.28 -6.99
N VAL A 188 -3.27 -13.33 -7.27
CA VAL A 188 -4.65 -13.39 -6.75
C VAL A 188 -4.56 -13.98 -5.33
N PRO A 189 -4.85 -13.21 -4.27
CA PRO A 189 -4.77 -13.73 -2.91
C PRO A 189 -5.70 -14.93 -2.73
N ARG A 190 -5.24 -15.96 -2.02
CA ARG A 190 -6.03 -17.16 -1.74
C ARG A 190 -7.17 -16.88 -0.77
N GLN A 191 -6.97 -15.87 0.08
CA GLN A 191 -7.88 -15.43 1.14
C GLN A 191 -8.96 -14.47 0.64
N LEU A 192 -8.97 -14.10 -0.64
CA LEU A 192 -10.08 -13.32 -1.20
C LEU A 192 -11.39 -14.11 -1.06
N PRO A 193 -12.52 -13.43 -0.78
CA PRO A 193 -13.85 -14.03 -0.87
C PRO A 193 -14.03 -14.76 -2.19
N ALA A 194 -14.67 -15.93 -2.15
CA ALA A 194 -14.70 -16.88 -3.28
C ALA A 194 -15.14 -16.23 -4.60
N LEU A 195 -16.17 -15.39 -4.56
CA LEU A 195 -16.68 -14.67 -5.74
C LEU A 195 -15.68 -13.64 -6.27
N GLN A 196 -15.09 -12.81 -5.40
CA GLN A 196 -14.07 -11.85 -5.80
C GLN A 196 -12.85 -12.56 -6.37
N ARG A 197 -12.43 -13.68 -5.76
CA ARG A 197 -11.34 -14.50 -6.25
C ARG A 197 -11.64 -15.08 -7.64
N ALA A 198 -12.84 -15.65 -7.83
CA ALA A 198 -13.27 -16.19 -9.11
C ALA A 198 -13.25 -15.12 -10.21
N LEU A 199 -13.80 -13.93 -9.92
CA LEU A 199 -13.77 -12.79 -10.83
C LEU A 199 -12.33 -12.40 -11.20
N ARG A 200 -11.43 -12.25 -10.23
CA ARG A 200 -10.02 -11.90 -10.48
C ARG A 200 -9.28 -12.94 -11.32
N VAL A 201 -9.59 -14.23 -11.14
CA VAL A 201 -9.02 -15.31 -11.95
C VAL A 201 -9.52 -15.20 -13.39
N GLN A 202 -10.83 -15.00 -13.59
CA GLN A 202 -11.44 -14.83 -14.91
C GLN A 202 -10.89 -13.59 -15.63
N GLU A 203 -10.80 -12.44 -14.95
CA GLU A 203 -10.19 -11.22 -15.51
C GLU A 203 -8.77 -11.44 -16.03
N ARG A 204 -7.97 -12.27 -15.33
CA ARG A 204 -6.60 -12.60 -15.74
C ARG A 204 -6.55 -13.57 -16.90
N ALA A 205 -7.46 -14.54 -16.93
CA ALA A 205 -7.57 -15.47 -18.05
C ALA A 205 -8.01 -14.74 -19.34
N ALA A 206 -8.98 -13.81 -19.21
CA ALA A 206 -9.45 -13.00 -20.32
C ALA A 206 -8.34 -12.15 -20.96
N LYS A 207 -7.35 -11.68 -20.18
CA LYS A 207 -6.20 -10.92 -20.70
C LYS A 207 -5.36 -11.67 -21.73
N VAL A 208 -5.38 -13.01 -21.71
CA VAL A 208 -4.68 -13.85 -22.70
C VAL A 208 -5.63 -14.45 -23.74
N GLY A 209 -6.85 -13.92 -23.82
CA GLY A 209 -7.89 -14.38 -24.76
C GLY A 209 -8.63 -15.63 -24.30
N PHE A 210 -8.43 -16.09 -23.06
CA PHE A 210 -9.23 -17.16 -22.47
C PHE A 210 -10.50 -16.56 -21.87
N ASP A 211 -11.48 -16.28 -22.73
CA ASP A 211 -12.79 -15.78 -22.35
C ASP A 211 -13.88 -16.23 -23.35
N TRP A 212 -15.13 -16.12 -22.94
CA TRP A 212 -16.28 -16.49 -23.75
C TRP A 212 -16.54 -15.47 -24.85
N LYS A 213 -16.83 -15.95 -26.07
CA LYS A 213 -17.16 -15.07 -27.21
C LYS A 213 -18.63 -14.65 -27.22
N LYS A 214 -19.52 -15.44 -26.62
CA LYS A 214 -20.97 -15.23 -26.65
C LYS A 214 -21.56 -15.53 -25.29
N GLU A 215 -22.41 -14.62 -24.81
CA GLU A 215 -23.08 -14.74 -23.50
C GLU A 215 -23.88 -16.05 -23.35
N LYS A 216 -24.54 -16.50 -24.44
CA LYS A 216 -25.30 -17.75 -24.44
C LYS A 216 -24.47 -18.98 -24.06
N ASP A 217 -23.18 -18.98 -24.35
CA ASP A 217 -22.28 -20.09 -24.05
C ASP A 217 -21.94 -20.11 -22.54
N VAL A 218 -21.88 -18.94 -21.90
CA VAL A 218 -21.74 -18.78 -20.44
C VAL A 218 -22.94 -19.40 -19.73
N TRP A 219 -24.16 -19.01 -20.13
CA TRP A 219 -25.40 -19.53 -19.54
C TRP A 219 -25.58 -21.03 -19.76
N ALA A 220 -25.13 -21.56 -20.90
CA ALA A 220 -25.10 -23.00 -21.13
C ALA A 220 -24.21 -23.72 -20.11
N LYS A 221 -23.01 -23.19 -19.83
CA LYS A 221 -22.09 -23.79 -18.86
C LYS A 221 -22.61 -23.70 -17.42
N VAL A 222 -23.26 -22.61 -17.03
CA VAL A 222 -23.91 -22.50 -15.71
C VAL A 222 -24.98 -23.60 -15.52
N ARG A 223 -25.79 -23.86 -16.54
CA ARG A 223 -26.79 -24.94 -16.49
C ARG A 223 -26.15 -26.32 -16.40
N GLU A 224 -25.09 -26.56 -17.17
CA GLU A 224 -24.32 -27.81 -17.15
C GLU A 224 -23.78 -28.12 -15.74
N GLU A 225 -23.09 -27.16 -15.10
CA GLU A 225 -22.56 -27.33 -13.74
C GLU A 225 -23.68 -27.57 -12.71
N GLY A 226 -24.84 -26.93 -12.89
CA GLY A 226 -26.02 -27.17 -12.07
C GLY A 226 -26.57 -28.60 -12.21
N GLU A 227 -26.57 -29.15 -13.42
CA GLU A 227 -26.94 -30.55 -13.64
C GLU A 227 -25.89 -31.53 -13.11
N GLU A 228 -24.60 -31.24 -13.25
CA GLU A 228 -23.52 -32.05 -12.66
C GLU A 228 -23.64 -32.12 -11.14
N LEU A 229 -23.90 -30.99 -10.48
CA LEU A 229 -24.15 -30.94 -9.04
C LEU A 229 -25.34 -31.80 -8.65
N LYS A 230 -26.47 -31.71 -9.38
CA LYS A 230 -27.65 -32.57 -9.14
C LYS A 230 -27.31 -34.05 -9.28
N HIS A 231 -26.52 -34.44 -10.29
CA HIS A 231 -26.10 -35.83 -10.48
C HIS A 231 -25.17 -36.31 -9.36
N ALA A 232 -24.24 -35.48 -8.90
CA ALA A 232 -23.35 -35.81 -7.79
C ALA A 232 -24.13 -36.05 -6.48
N LEU A 233 -25.17 -35.25 -6.22
CA LEU A 233 -26.04 -35.41 -5.05
C LEU A 233 -26.86 -36.71 -5.08
N LYS A 234 -27.25 -37.21 -6.27
CA LYS A 234 -27.97 -38.48 -6.42
C LYS A 234 -27.09 -39.72 -6.25
N LYS A 235 -25.77 -39.59 -6.39
CA LYS A 235 -24.79 -40.67 -6.21
C LYS A 235 -24.34 -40.86 -4.75
N ARG A 236 -24.87 -40.05 -3.84
CA ARG A 236 -24.59 -40.07 -2.41
C ARG A 236 -25.61 -40.95 -1.69
#